data_AF-A0A2W1BW25-F1
#
_entry.id   AF-A0A2W1BW25-F1
#
_cell.length_a   1.000
_cell.length_b   1.000
_cell.length_c   1.000
_cell.angle_alpha   90.00
_cell.angle_beta   90.00
_cell.angle_gamma   90.00
#
_symmetry.space_group_name_H-M   'P 1'
#
loop_
_entity.id
_entity.type
_entity.pdbx_description
1 polymer ?
#
loop_
_entity_poly.entity_id
_entity_poly.type
_entity_poly.pdbx_seq_one_letter_code
_entity_poly.pdbx_strand_id
1 'polypeptide(L)'
;MNFDQRSTMKVDRKNYTVELHELEALAKALDTQKEIAERAFYIHREATRNSQHLHDPEVAQYLEEEFIEDQSKKIRELAGHTTDLKKFITANHGQDLSLALYLFDEYLQKTA
;
A
#
# COMPACT_ATOMS: atom_id res chain seq x y z
N MET A 1 -30.88 -20.84 14.42
CA MET A 1 -29.75 -20.80 13.47
C MET A 1 -29.11 -22.17 13.47
N ASN A 2 -28.99 -22.79 12.29
CA ASN A 2 -28.54 -24.18 12.17
C ASN A 2 -27.06 -24.20 11.75
N PHE A 3 -26.18 -24.69 12.62
CA PHE A 3 -24.72 -24.56 12.47
C PHE A 3 -24.06 -25.72 11.72
N ASP A 4 -24.83 -26.75 11.34
CA ASP A 4 -24.33 -27.94 10.64
C ASP A 4 -24.26 -27.80 9.11
N GLN A 5 -24.52 -26.61 8.58
CA GLN A 5 -24.48 -26.32 7.14
C GLN A 5 -23.07 -26.00 6.62
N ARG A 6 -22.00 -26.40 7.32
CA ARG A 6 -20.63 -26.39 6.81
C ARG A 6 -20.33 -27.68 6.03
N SER A 7 -21.11 -27.94 4.98
CA SER A 7 -20.80 -29.00 4.02
C SER A 7 -20.26 -28.39 2.73
N THR A 8 -18.96 -28.56 2.53
CA THR A 8 -18.34 -28.78 1.22
C THR A 8 -18.57 -27.71 0.16
N MET A 9 -18.15 -26.47 0.40
CA MET A 9 -17.71 -25.66 -0.74
C MET A 9 -16.44 -26.32 -1.27
N LYS A 10 -16.55 -27.06 -2.38
CA LYS A 10 -15.38 -27.39 -3.18
C LYS A 10 -14.72 -26.05 -3.50
N VAL A 11 -13.57 -25.79 -2.89
CA VAL A 11 -12.71 -24.70 -3.32
C VAL A 11 -12.26 -25.13 -4.71
N ASP A 12 -12.99 -24.70 -5.74
CA ASP A 12 -12.45 -24.68 -7.08
C ASP A 12 -11.14 -23.91 -6.94
N ARG A 13 -10.02 -24.65 -6.99
CA ARG A 13 -8.71 -24.07 -7.25
C ARG A 13 -8.77 -23.58 -8.70
N LYS A 14 -9.57 -22.54 -8.95
CA LYS A 14 -9.36 -21.66 -10.10
C LYS A 14 -7.88 -21.36 -10.06
N ASN A 15 -7.18 -21.65 -11.16
CA ASN A 15 -5.78 -21.31 -11.36
C ASN A 15 -5.52 -19.97 -10.69
N TYR A 16 -4.91 -20.03 -9.51
CA TYR A 16 -4.77 -18.90 -8.61
C TYR A 16 -3.71 -18.05 -9.26
N THR A 17 -4.12 -17.05 -10.03
CA THR A 17 -3.23 -16.06 -10.62
C THR A 17 -2.73 -15.18 -9.50
N VAL A 18 -1.80 -15.71 -8.70
CA VAL A 18 -1.13 -15.00 -7.61
C VAL A 18 -0.71 -13.63 -8.11
N GLU A 19 -0.14 -13.63 -9.34
CA GLU A 19 0.48 -12.52 -10.08
C GLU A 19 -0.38 -11.25 -10.25
N LEU A 20 -1.70 -11.39 -10.33
CA LEU A 20 -2.62 -10.25 -10.42
C LEU A 20 -2.91 -9.66 -9.02
N HIS A 21 -2.81 -10.49 -7.98
CA HIS A 21 -3.12 -10.10 -6.62
C HIS A 21 -1.98 -9.36 -5.91
N GLU A 22 -0.69 -9.60 -6.22
CA GLU A 22 0.37 -8.81 -5.57
C GLU A 22 0.40 -7.37 -6.07
N LEU A 23 0.14 -7.14 -7.36
CA LEU A 23 -0.02 -5.78 -7.88
C LEU A 23 -1.24 -5.08 -7.26
N GLU A 24 -2.37 -5.77 -7.15
CA GLU A 24 -3.56 -5.24 -6.46
C GLU A 24 -3.27 -4.92 -4.99
N ALA A 25 -2.55 -5.78 -4.29
CA ALA A 25 -2.17 -5.58 -2.90
C ALA A 25 -1.27 -4.35 -2.73
N LEU A 26 -0.24 -4.20 -3.57
CA LEU A 26 0.65 -3.04 -3.53
C LEU A 26 -0.06 -1.75 -3.95
N ALA A 27 -0.96 -1.81 -4.94
CA ALA A 27 -1.78 -0.66 -5.31
C ALA A 27 -2.69 -0.24 -4.15
N LYS A 28 -3.32 -1.20 -3.47
CA LYS A 28 -4.17 -0.91 -2.32
C LYS A 28 -3.37 -0.35 -1.15
N ALA A 29 -2.18 -0.88 -0.88
CA ALA A 29 -1.27 -0.35 0.13
C ALA A 29 -0.81 1.07 -0.19
N LEU A 30 -0.50 1.37 -1.45
CA LEU A 30 -0.14 2.71 -1.89
C LEU A 30 -1.29 3.71 -1.68
N ASP A 31 -2.51 3.33 -2.04
CA ASP A 31 -3.68 4.19 -1.87
C ASP A 31 -3.99 4.45 -0.38
N THR A 32 -3.84 3.44 0.49
CA THR A 32 -4.04 3.66 1.93
C THR A 32 -2.98 4.55 2.55
N GLN A 33 -1.70 4.44 2.14
CA GLN A 33 -0.67 5.37 2.63
C GLN A 33 -0.93 6.81 2.16
N LYS A 34 -1.40 7.00 0.93
CA LYS A 34 -1.83 8.32 0.44
C LYS A 34 -2.98 8.88 1.26
N GLU A 35 -4.00 8.07 1.56
CA GLU A 35 -5.13 8.49 2.41
C GLU A 35 -4.66 8.92 3.81
N ILE A 36 -3.71 8.19 4.40
CA ILE A 36 -3.12 8.55 5.71
C ILE A 36 -2.34 9.87 5.61
N ALA A 37 -1.56 10.07 4.55
CA ALA A 37 -0.82 11.31 4.32
C ALA A 37 -1.76 12.51 4.13
N GLU A 38 -2.82 12.36 3.34
CA GLU A 38 -3.85 13.39 3.16
C GLU A 38 -4.56 13.71 4.48
N ARG A 39 -4.81 12.70 5.32
CA ARG A 39 -5.35 12.90 6.65
C ARG A 39 -4.40 13.68 7.55
N ALA A 40 -3.10 13.40 7.51
CA ALA A 40 -2.10 14.16 8.25
C ALA A 40 -2.10 15.64 7.83
N PHE A 41 -2.16 15.92 6.52
CA PHE A 41 -2.29 17.29 6.01
C PHE A 41 -3.58 17.97 6.44
N TYR A 42 -4.69 17.24 6.51
CA TYR A 42 -5.94 17.79 7.01
C TYR A 42 -5.83 18.23 8.47
N ILE A 43 -5.26 17.39 9.35
CA ILE A 43 -5.09 17.70 10.77
C ILE A 43 -4.07 18.84 10.95
N HIS A 44 -2.96 18.82 10.22
CA HIS A 44 -1.96 19.88 10.24
C HIS A 44 -2.56 21.24 9.87
N ARG A 45 -3.39 21.29 8.82
CA ARG A 45 -4.10 22.50 8.42
C ARG A 45 -5.12 22.95 9.47
N GLU A 46 -5.77 22.03 10.15
CA GLU A 46 -6.72 22.32 11.22
C GLU A 46 -6.01 22.96 12.43
N ALA A 47 -4.86 22.42 12.83
CA ALA A 47 -4.06 22.90 13.95
C ALA A 47 -3.42 24.28 13.68
N THR A 48 -3.11 24.61 12.42
CA THR A 48 -2.33 25.81 12.08
C THR A 48 -3.15 26.95 11.48
N ARG A 49 -4.21 26.67 10.71
CA ARG A 49 -4.80 27.65 9.78
C ARG A 49 -6.32 27.75 9.81
N ASN A 50 -7.06 26.66 10.03
CA ASN A 50 -8.52 26.67 9.79
C ASN A 50 -9.32 27.38 10.87
N SER A 51 -8.79 27.50 12.09
CA SER A 51 -9.47 28.18 13.20
C SER A 51 -8.72 29.43 13.63
N GLN A 52 -9.42 30.56 13.68
CA GLN A 52 -8.86 31.84 14.14
C GLN A 52 -8.47 31.83 15.63
N HIS A 53 -9.03 30.89 16.41
CA HIS A 53 -8.85 30.79 17.86
C HIS A 53 -8.00 29.61 18.30
N LEU A 54 -7.58 28.75 17.37
CA LEU A 54 -6.74 27.59 17.64
C LEU A 54 -5.53 27.64 16.71
N HIS A 55 -4.37 27.85 17.31
CA HIS A 55 -3.08 27.77 16.64
C HIS A 55 -2.15 26.94 17.52
N ASP A 56 -2.06 25.65 17.22
CA ASP A 56 -1.25 24.69 17.97
C ASP A 56 -0.03 24.27 17.13
N PRO A 57 1.12 24.95 17.33
CA PRO A 57 2.34 24.64 16.59
C PRO A 57 3.00 23.34 17.06
N GLU A 58 2.68 22.83 18.25
CA GLU A 58 3.27 21.59 18.76
C GLU A 58 2.72 20.39 18.00
N VAL A 59 1.39 20.33 17.86
CA VAL A 59 0.73 19.29 17.04
C VAL A 59 1.17 19.37 15.59
N ALA A 60 1.37 20.58 15.06
CA ALA A 60 1.86 20.77 13.69
C ALA A 60 3.27 20.20 13.52
N GLN A 61 4.20 20.54 14.41
CA GLN A 61 5.58 20.06 14.38
C GLN A 61 5.65 18.54 14.53
N TYR A 62 4.88 17.98 15.47
CA TYR A 62 4.81 16.53 15.68
C TYR A 62 4.32 15.78 14.43
N LEU A 63 3.31 16.31 13.74
CA LEU A 63 2.84 15.72 12.48
C LEU A 63 3.88 15.82 11.36
N GLU A 64 4.65 16.91 11.31
CA GLU A 64 5.72 17.08 10.33
C GLU A 64 6.83 16.04 10.52
N GLU A 65 7.40 15.98 11.73
CA GLU A 65 8.56 15.13 12.04
C GLU A 65 8.21 13.65 12.06
N GLU A 66 7.14 13.25 12.75
CA GLU A 66 6.86 11.84 13.02
C GLU A 66 5.99 11.16 11.96
N PHE A 67 5.28 11.92 11.13
CA PHE A 67 4.33 11.35 10.15
C PHE A 67 4.61 11.77 8.72
N ILE A 68 4.65 13.06 8.43
CA ILE A 68 4.69 13.56 7.04
C ILE A 68 5.97 13.15 6.33
N GLU A 69 7.13 13.26 7.00
CA GLU A 69 8.42 12.87 6.43
C GLU A 69 8.46 11.39 6.05
N ASP A 70 8.02 10.52 6.95
CA ASP A 70 8.04 9.08 6.74
C ASP A 70 6.99 8.59 5.75
N GLN A 71 5.83 9.23 5.72
CA GLN A 71 4.80 8.94 4.73
C GLN A 71 5.29 9.22 3.30
N SER A 72 6.05 10.30 3.10
CA SER A 72 6.64 10.61 1.79
C SER A 72 7.59 9.51 1.30
N LYS A 73 8.45 9.01 2.19
CA LYS A 73 9.38 7.90 1.89
C LYS A 73 8.62 6.61 1.54
N LYS A 74 7.66 6.21 2.39
CA LYS A 74 6.85 4.99 2.20
C LYS A 74 6.03 5.02 0.91
N ILE A 75 5.38 6.15 0.61
CA ILE A 75 4.63 6.33 -0.65
C ILE A 75 5.57 6.19 -1.85
N ARG A 76 6.78 6.76 -1.78
CA ARG A 76 7.76 6.68 -2.87
C ARG A 76 8.28 5.26 -3.08
N GLU A 77 8.51 4.50 -2.02
CA GLU A 77 8.91 3.10 -2.08
C GLU A 77 7.83 2.23 -2.72
N LEU A 78 6.59 2.30 -2.23
CA LEU A 78 5.44 1.56 -2.78
C LEU A 78 5.14 1.93 -4.24
N ALA A 79 5.28 3.21 -4.60
CA ALA A 79 5.16 3.66 -5.98
C ALA A 79 6.28 3.09 -6.88
N GLY A 80 7.48 2.89 -6.34
CA GLY A 80 8.58 2.21 -7.02
C GLY A 80 8.25 0.74 -7.29
N HIS A 81 7.86 0.01 -6.24
CA HIS A 81 7.48 -1.40 -6.31
C HIS A 81 6.33 -1.67 -7.30
N THR A 82 5.27 -0.87 -7.27
CA THR A 82 4.15 -0.98 -8.23
C THR A 82 4.60 -0.73 -9.67
N THR A 83 5.53 0.21 -9.88
CA THR A 83 6.09 0.51 -11.20
C THR A 83 6.94 -0.66 -11.71
N ASP A 84 7.73 -1.29 -10.86
CA ASP A 84 8.58 -2.42 -11.25
C ASP A 84 7.75 -3.68 -11.54
N LEU A 85 6.73 -3.99 -10.73
CA LEU A 85 5.78 -5.06 -11.04
C LEU A 85 5.03 -4.81 -12.35
N LYS A 86 4.59 -3.57 -12.60
CA LYS A 86 3.95 -3.22 -13.88
C LYS A 86 4.89 -3.47 -15.06
N LYS A 87 6.19 -3.17 -14.93
CA LYS A 87 7.17 -3.49 -15.97
C LYS A 87 7.27 -5.00 -16.19
N PHE A 88 7.31 -5.82 -15.14
CA PHE A 88 7.39 -7.27 -15.27
C PHE A 88 6.18 -7.88 -16.00
N ILE A 89 4.98 -7.34 -15.78
CA ILE A 89 3.76 -7.78 -16.48
C ILE A 89 3.80 -7.39 -17.96
N THR A 90 4.27 -6.19 -18.28
CA THR A 90 4.28 -5.68 -19.66
C THR A 90 5.47 -6.15 -20.50
N ALA A 91 6.60 -6.47 -19.87
CA ALA A 91 7.80 -6.96 -20.53
C ALA A 91 7.60 -8.40 -21.02
N ASN A 92 8.14 -8.71 -22.21
CA ASN A 92 8.14 -10.07 -22.79
C ASN A 92 6.76 -10.78 -22.78
N HIS A 93 5.66 -10.03 -22.91
CA HIS A 93 4.29 -10.55 -22.83
C HIS A 93 3.98 -11.32 -21.53
N GLY A 94 4.65 -11.00 -20.42
CA GLY A 94 4.43 -11.62 -19.12
C GLY A 94 4.94 -13.06 -19.00
N GLN A 95 5.76 -13.53 -19.94
CA GLN A 95 6.31 -14.91 -19.90
C GLN A 95 7.19 -15.16 -18.67
N ASP A 96 7.89 -14.12 -18.18
CA ASP A 96 8.82 -14.22 -17.05
C ASP A 96 8.18 -13.80 -15.71
N LEU A 97 6.86 -13.56 -15.67
CA LEU A 97 6.19 -12.92 -14.52
C LEU A 97 6.32 -13.74 -13.23
N SER A 98 6.09 -15.04 -13.28
CA SER A 98 6.21 -15.93 -12.12
C SER A 98 7.62 -15.94 -11.50
N LEU A 99 8.67 -15.95 -12.34
CA LEU A 99 10.06 -15.87 -11.88
C LEU A 99 10.38 -14.47 -11.35
N ALA A 100 9.91 -13.42 -12.03
CA ALA A 100 10.11 -12.04 -11.62
C ALA A 100 9.47 -11.76 -10.25
N LEU A 101 8.28 -12.31 -9.98
CA LEU A 101 7.61 -12.21 -8.68
C LEU A 101 8.38 -12.93 -7.58
N TYR A 102 8.88 -14.13 -7.84
CA TYR A 102 9.71 -14.84 -6.88
C TYR A 102 10.99 -14.06 -6.54
N LEU A 103 11.70 -13.55 -7.55
CA LEU A 103 12.90 -12.72 -7.35
C LEU A 103 12.57 -11.39 -6.65
N PHE A 104 11.41 -10.82 -6.93
CA PHE A 104 10.94 -9.59 -6.30
C PHE A 104 10.60 -9.81 -4.83
N ASP A 105 9.98 -10.94 -4.46
CA ASP A 105 9.74 -11.31 -3.06
C ASP A 105 11.06 -11.52 -2.30
N GLU A 106 12.02 -12.24 -2.89
CA GLU A 106 13.37 -12.41 -2.33
C GLU A 106 14.13 -11.08 -2.17
N TYR A 107 13.89 -10.12 -3.07
CA TYR A 107 14.41 -8.77 -2.95
C TYR A 107 13.77 -8.05 -1.76
N LEU A 108 12.45 -8.09 -1.64
CA LEU A 108 11.73 -7.46 -0.55
C LEU A 108 12.16 -8.01 0.82
N GLN A 109 12.36 -9.33 0.94
CA GLN A 109 12.83 -9.95 2.18
C GLN A 109 14.23 -9.48 2.63
N LYS A 110 15.05 -8.95 1.72
CA LYS A 110 16.40 -8.44 2.01
C LYS A 110 16.44 -6.94 2.26
N THR A 111 15.46 -6.21 1.74
CA THR A 111 15.38 -4.75 1.85
C THR A 111 14.39 -4.27 2.90
N ALA A 112 13.47 -5.14 3.34
CA ALA A 112 12.61 -4.92 4.50
C ALA A 112 13.37 -5.15 5.82
#